data_AF-A0A4R2MP18-F1
#
_entry.id   AF-A0A4R2MP18-F1
#
_cell.length_a   1.000
_cell.length_b   1.000
_cell.length_c   1.000
_cell.angle_alpha   90.00
_cell.angle_beta   90.00
_cell.angle_gamma   90.00
#
_symmetry.space_group_name_H-M   'P 1'
#
loop_
_entity.id
_entity.type
_entity.pdbx_description
1 polymer ?
#
loop_
_entity_poly.entity_id
_entity_poly.type
_entity_poly.pdbx_seq_one_letter_code
_entity_poly.pdbx_strand_id
1 'polypeptide(L)'
;MKMKLATKLLSGFISICALGALVSAVGIRNMATMHESTDRMYSFDLLGLSHTKEANINLLYISRELRNALLASSEEQRGAALQKVDANLTRVRQNMELAKPLFTTESGRAAFSELERNWSEYVAAVDKLRAS
;
A
#
# COMPACT_ATOMS: atom_id res chain seq x y z
N MET A 1 -67.06 -12.04 -10.73
CA MET A 1 -66.24 -13.14 -11.27
C MET A 1 -65.47 -13.79 -10.12
N LYS A 2 -65.86 -14.99 -9.65
CA LYS A 2 -65.15 -15.68 -8.55
C LYS A 2 -63.77 -16.11 -9.05
N MET A 3 -62.70 -15.51 -8.54
CA MET A 3 -61.35 -15.90 -8.93
C MET A 3 -61.09 -17.36 -8.50
N LYS A 4 -60.55 -18.17 -9.41
CA LYS A 4 -60.17 -19.55 -9.09
C LYS A 4 -59.11 -19.51 -7.98
N LEU A 5 -59.23 -20.42 -7.00
CA LEU A 5 -58.33 -20.51 -5.85
C LEU A 5 -56.85 -20.50 -6.28
N ALA A 6 -56.53 -21.15 -7.41
CA ALA A 6 -55.22 -21.15 -8.04
C ALA A 6 -54.68 -19.74 -8.37
N THR A 7 -55.50 -18.83 -8.88
CA THR A 7 -55.07 -17.46 -9.22
C THR A 7 -54.75 -16.63 -7.97
N LYS A 8 -55.50 -16.86 -6.88
CA LYS A 8 -55.26 -16.20 -5.59
C LYS A 8 -53.93 -16.66 -4.97
N LEU A 9 -53.67 -17.97 -4.98
CA LEU A 9 -52.41 -18.56 -4.51
C LEU A 9 -51.22 -18.09 -5.35
N LEU A 10 -51.35 -18.08 -6.69
CA LEU A 10 -50.30 -17.64 -7.59
C LEU A 10 -49.94 -16.16 -7.39
N SER A 11 -50.94 -15.29 -7.17
CA SER A 11 -50.70 -13.86 -6.89
C SER A 11 -49.93 -13.62 -5.59
N GLY A 12 -50.21 -14.40 -4.54
CA GLY A 12 -49.47 -14.33 -3.28
C GLY A 12 -48.03 -14.81 -3.43
N PHE A 13 -47.82 -15.89 -4.16
CA PHE A 13 -46.48 -16.42 -4.43
C PHE A 13 -45.61 -15.42 -5.21
N ILE A 14 -46.15 -14.82 -6.27
CA ILE A 14 -45.44 -13.80 -7.06
C ILE A 14 -45.06 -12.59 -6.20
N SER A 15 -45.95 -12.17 -5.30
CA SER A 15 -45.68 -11.05 -4.39
C SER A 15 -44.50 -11.34 -3.46
N ILE A 16 -44.42 -12.55 -2.91
CA ILE A 16 -43.30 -12.99 -2.06
C ILE A 16 -42.00 -13.09 -2.86
N CYS A 17 -42.05 -13.64 -4.08
CA CYS A 17 -40.88 -13.69 -4.96
C CYS A 17 -40.35 -12.29 -5.31
N ALA A 18 -41.24 -11.33 -5.56
CA ALA A 18 -40.84 -9.95 -5.84
C ALA A 18 -40.15 -9.30 -4.64
N LEU A 19 -40.67 -9.51 -3.43
CA LEU A 19 -40.01 -9.05 -2.20
C LEU A 19 -38.64 -9.70 -2.01
N GLY A 20 -38.54 -11.02 -2.25
CA GLY A 20 -37.27 -11.75 -2.22
C GLY A 20 -36.26 -11.23 -3.24
N ALA A 21 -36.69 -10.88 -4.45
CA ALA A 21 -35.84 -10.28 -5.48
C ALA A 21 -35.32 -8.90 -5.07
N LEU A 22 -36.16 -8.05 -4.45
CA LEU A 22 -35.76 -6.74 -3.94
C LEU A 22 -34.71 -6.86 -2.83
N VAL A 23 -34.95 -7.73 -1.84
CA VAL A 23 -33.99 -7.99 -0.76
C VAL A 23 -32.69 -8.59 -1.29
N SER A 24 -32.76 -9.50 -2.27
CA SER A 24 -31.57 -10.07 -2.92
C SER A 24 -30.79 -9.01 -3.70
N ALA A 25 -31.47 -8.10 -4.40
CA ALA A 25 -30.81 -7.01 -5.12
C ALA A 25 -30.11 -6.02 -4.16
N VAL A 26 -30.75 -5.69 -3.03
CA VAL A 26 -30.12 -4.89 -1.97
C VAL A 26 -28.93 -5.63 -1.36
N GLY A 27 -29.07 -6.93 -1.07
CA GLY A 27 -28.00 -7.77 -0.55
C GLY A 27 -26.79 -7.84 -1.49
N ILE A 28 -27.02 -8.04 -2.79
CA ILE A 28 -25.96 -8.05 -3.82
C ILE A 28 -25.30 -6.67 -3.93
N ARG A 29 -26.08 -5.58 -3.93
CA ARG A 29 -25.51 -4.22 -3.94
C ARG A 29 -24.66 -3.94 -2.71
N ASN A 30 -25.09 -4.37 -1.53
CA ASN A 30 -24.35 -4.16 -0.29
C ASN A 30 -23.09 -5.05 -0.22
N MET A 31 -23.16 -6.28 -0.75
CA MET A 31 -22.00 -7.17 -0.90
C MET A 31 -20.99 -6.64 -1.93
N ALA A 32 -21.44 -5.98 -3.00
CA ALA A 32 -20.56 -5.32 -3.96
C ALA A 32 -19.77 -4.16 -3.31
N THR A 33 -20.37 -3.43 -2.36
CA THR A 33 -19.67 -2.41 -1.57
C THR A 33 -18.73 -3.01 -0.53
N MET A 34 -19.01 -4.21 0.00
CA MET A 34 -18.12 -4.91 0.95
C MET A 34 -16.93 -5.61 0.29
N HIS A 35 -17.04 -5.99 -0.99
CA HIS A 35 -15.90 -6.58 -1.72
C HIS A 35 -14.75 -5.57 -1.86
N GLU A 36 -15.09 -4.28 -1.95
CA GLU A 36 -14.12 -3.19 -2.00
C GLU A 36 -13.37 -2.99 -0.66
N SER A 37 -13.89 -3.42 0.49
CA SER A 37 -13.21 -3.23 1.79
C SER A 37 -12.22 -4.36 2.13
N THR A 38 -12.42 -5.56 1.60
CA THR A 38 -11.54 -6.73 1.90
C THR A 38 -10.26 -6.71 1.05
N ASP A 39 -10.39 -6.42 -0.25
CA ASP A 39 -9.21 -6.23 -1.13
C ASP A 39 -8.44 -4.96 -0.77
N ARG A 40 -9.15 -3.91 -0.33
CA ARG A 40 -8.53 -2.69 0.17
C ARG A 40 -7.75 -2.97 1.46
N MET A 41 -8.24 -3.77 2.40
CA MET A 41 -7.45 -4.16 3.58
C MET A 41 -6.20 -4.98 3.22
N TYR A 42 -6.30 -5.97 2.34
CA TYR A 42 -5.14 -6.81 2.00
C TYR A 42 -4.08 -6.04 1.20
N SER A 43 -4.49 -5.32 0.15
CA SER A 43 -3.56 -4.60 -0.73
C SER A 43 -3.06 -3.28 -0.12
N PHE A 44 -3.88 -2.55 0.64
CA PHE A 44 -3.42 -1.29 1.25
C PHE A 44 -2.66 -1.53 2.56
N ASP A 45 -3.21 -2.31 3.48
CA ASP A 45 -2.62 -2.40 4.82
C ASP A 45 -1.45 -3.37 4.88
N LEU A 46 -1.40 -4.44 4.06
CA LEU A 46 -0.27 -5.37 4.11
C LEU A 46 0.83 -5.02 3.11
N LEU A 47 0.51 -4.73 1.84
CA LEU A 47 1.54 -4.38 0.86
C LEU A 47 2.08 -2.97 1.09
N GLY A 48 1.22 -1.99 1.38
CA GLY A 48 1.65 -0.62 1.70
C GLY A 48 2.53 -0.59 2.94
N LEU A 49 2.14 -1.32 4.00
CA LEU A 49 2.96 -1.47 5.21
C LEU A 49 4.24 -2.25 4.93
N SER A 50 4.19 -3.32 4.15
CA SER A 50 5.35 -4.14 3.81
C SER A 50 6.41 -3.30 3.09
N HIS A 51 6.03 -2.61 2.00
CA HIS A 51 6.97 -1.75 1.26
C HIS A 51 7.51 -0.61 2.13
N THR A 52 6.67 0.01 2.96
CA THR A 52 7.11 1.06 3.90
C THR A 52 8.11 0.51 4.92
N LYS A 53 7.86 -0.69 5.46
CA LYS A 53 8.76 -1.36 6.41
C LYS A 53 10.08 -1.74 5.76
N GLU A 54 10.05 -2.30 4.55
CA GLU A 54 11.25 -2.64 3.78
C GLU A 54 12.09 -1.38 3.47
N ALA A 55 11.44 -0.27 3.07
CA ALA A 55 12.14 1.01 2.90
C ALA A 55 12.83 1.45 4.20
N ASN A 56 12.15 1.36 5.35
CA ASN A 56 12.73 1.73 6.64
C ASN A 56 13.91 0.83 7.05
N ILE A 57 13.85 -0.48 6.78
CA ILE A 57 14.97 -1.40 7.02
C ILE A 57 16.18 -0.99 6.19
N ASN A 58 15.97 -0.66 4.91
CA ASN A 58 17.06 -0.22 4.04
C ASN A 58 17.68 1.12 4.50
N LEU A 59 16.89 2.05 5.06
CA LEU A 59 17.39 3.28 5.70
C LEU A 59 18.31 2.99 6.89
N LEU A 60 17.95 2.03 7.74
CA LEU A 60 18.80 1.60 8.85
C LEU A 60 20.10 0.99 8.34
N TYR A 61 20.06 0.21 7.27
CA TYR A 61 21.25 -0.32 6.63
C TYR A 61 22.14 0.77 6.02
N ILE A 62 21.57 1.77 5.33
CA ILE A 62 22.34 2.94 4.87
C ILE A 62 23.10 3.57 6.03
N SER A 63 22.39 3.85 7.14
CA SER A 63 22.99 4.47 8.32
C SER A 63 24.11 3.63 8.92
N ARG A 64 23.96 2.30 8.95
CA ARG A 64 25.00 1.37 9.40
C ARG A 64 26.21 1.36 8.46
N GLU A 65 25.98 1.24 7.16
CA GLU A 65 27.07 1.15 6.19
C GLU A 65 27.81 2.48 6.04
N LEU A 66 27.15 3.63 6.21
CA LEU A 66 27.82 4.92 6.33
C LEU A 66 28.77 4.96 7.54
N ARG A 67 28.33 4.47 8.70
CA ARG A 67 29.23 4.35 9.87
C ARG A 67 30.39 3.39 9.59
N ASN A 68 30.16 2.28 8.90
CA ASN A 68 31.22 1.37 8.50
C ASN A 68 32.22 2.04 7.55
N ALA A 69 31.74 2.86 6.61
CA ALA A 69 32.60 3.61 5.69
C ALA A 69 33.45 4.65 6.42
N LEU A 70 32.89 5.34 7.41
CA LEU A 70 33.59 6.33 8.24
C LEU A 70 34.65 5.70 9.16
N LEU A 71 34.42 4.46 9.62
CA LEU A 71 35.32 3.74 10.52
C LEU A 71 36.25 2.76 9.79
N ALA A 72 36.21 2.72 8.46
CA ALA A 72 37.00 1.80 7.66
C ALA A 72 38.50 2.08 7.81
N SER A 73 39.30 1.03 7.95
CA SER A 73 40.76 1.14 8.09
C SER A 73 41.50 1.07 6.74
N SER A 74 40.79 0.81 5.65
CA SER A 74 41.32 0.84 4.29
C SER A 74 40.32 1.44 3.29
N GLU A 75 40.84 1.95 2.18
CA GLU A 75 40.02 2.48 1.08
C GLU A 75 39.13 1.40 0.46
N GLU A 76 39.61 0.16 0.41
CA GLU A 76 38.84 -0.99 -0.08
C GLU A 76 37.64 -1.29 0.83
N GLN A 77 37.81 -1.27 2.15
CA GLN A 77 36.72 -1.42 3.11
C GLN A 77 35.72 -0.27 3.03
N ARG A 78 36.20 0.97 2.88
CA ARG A 78 35.37 2.15 2.68
C ARG A 78 34.53 2.01 1.40
N GLY A 79 35.16 1.65 0.28
CA GLY A 79 34.50 1.43 -1.00
C GLY A 79 33.42 0.35 -0.94
N ALA A 80 33.72 -0.78 -0.31
CA ALA A 80 32.74 -1.87 -0.14
C ALA A 80 31.54 -1.45 0.72
N ALA A 81 31.75 -0.67 1.78
CA ALA A 81 30.67 -0.12 2.59
C ALA A 81 29.81 0.88 1.78
N LEU A 82 30.44 1.78 1.01
CA LEU A 82 29.72 2.75 0.17
C LEU A 82 28.90 2.10 -0.94
N GLN A 83 29.39 1.02 -1.58
CA GLN A 83 28.60 0.24 -2.53
C GLN A 83 27.33 -0.35 -1.91
N LYS A 84 27.40 -0.80 -0.65
CA LYS A 84 26.20 -1.25 0.07
C LYS A 84 25.25 -0.09 0.37
N VAL A 85 25.77 1.12 0.62
CA VAL A 85 24.91 2.31 0.74
C VAL A 85 24.15 2.54 -0.57
N ASP A 86 24.81 2.50 -1.73
CA ASP A 86 24.16 2.69 -3.03
C ASP A 86 23.07 1.65 -3.30
N ALA A 87 23.35 0.39 -3.01
CA ALA A 87 22.39 -0.69 -3.16
C ALA A 87 21.15 -0.46 -2.27
N ASN A 88 21.35 -0.01 -1.03
CA ASN A 88 20.24 0.24 -0.12
C ASN A 88 19.46 1.52 -0.48
N LEU A 89 20.12 2.59 -0.95
CA LEU A 89 19.43 3.78 -1.49
C LEU A 89 18.50 3.40 -2.65
N THR A 90 18.97 2.55 -3.55
CA THR A 90 18.17 2.03 -4.67
C THR A 90 16.96 1.24 -4.16
N ARG A 91 17.14 0.37 -3.16
CA ARG A 91 16.05 -0.41 -2.56
C ARG A 91 15.01 0.46 -1.84
N VAL A 92 15.43 1.51 -1.14
CA VAL A 92 14.49 2.48 -0.56
C VAL A 92 13.64 3.10 -1.66
N ARG A 93 14.28 3.60 -2.74
CA ARG A 93 13.58 4.22 -3.86
C ARG A 93 12.58 3.26 -4.51
N GLN A 94 12.97 2.01 -4.75
CA GLN A 94 12.11 0.98 -5.32
C GLN A 94 10.88 0.71 -4.43
N ASN A 95 11.08 0.55 -3.12
CA ASN A 95 9.98 0.34 -2.19
C ASN A 95 9.06 1.56 -2.08
N MET A 96 9.60 2.78 -2.16
CA MET A 96 8.80 4.00 -2.26
C MET A 96 7.91 3.96 -3.50
N GLU A 97 8.46 3.64 -4.68
CA GLU A 97 7.67 3.58 -5.92
C GLU A 97 6.57 2.50 -5.87
N LEU A 98 6.85 1.35 -5.26
CA LEU A 98 5.85 0.30 -5.03
C LEU A 98 4.77 0.72 -4.03
N ALA A 99 5.15 1.49 -3.00
CA ALA A 99 4.24 1.98 -1.98
C ALA A 99 3.35 3.13 -2.48
N LYS A 100 3.87 4.03 -3.33
CA LYS A 100 3.20 5.25 -3.81
C LYS A 100 1.75 5.04 -4.29
N PRO A 101 1.43 4.09 -5.20
CA PRO A 101 0.06 3.89 -5.67
C PRO A 101 -0.90 3.37 -4.58
N LEU A 102 -0.36 2.85 -3.47
CA LEU A 102 -1.12 2.33 -2.34
C LEU A 102 -1.54 3.44 -1.36
N PHE A 103 -1.11 4.70 -1.55
CA PHE A 103 -1.57 5.84 -0.75
C PHE A 103 -2.63 6.65 -1.51
N THR A 104 -3.91 6.26 -1.38
CA THR A 104 -5.02 6.85 -2.15
C THR A 104 -5.86 7.90 -1.41
N THR A 105 -5.62 8.14 -0.12
CA THR A 105 -6.25 9.25 0.61
C THR A 105 -5.52 10.57 0.31
N GLU A 106 -6.20 11.70 0.48
CA GLU A 106 -5.57 13.01 0.33
C GLU A 106 -4.43 13.20 1.32
N SER A 107 -4.63 12.82 2.57
CA SER A 107 -3.59 12.83 3.61
C SER A 107 -2.42 11.91 3.28
N GLY A 108 -2.68 10.72 2.74
CA GLY A 108 -1.65 9.76 2.31
C GLY A 108 -0.80 10.31 1.15
N ARG A 109 -1.45 10.93 0.15
CA ARG A 109 -0.74 11.59 -0.96
C ARG A 109 0.12 12.77 -0.47
N ALA A 110 -0.40 13.58 0.45
CA ALA A 110 0.34 14.69 1.04
C ALA A 110 1.57 14.20 1.80
N ALA A 111 1.41 13.18 2.66
CA ALA A 111 2.52 12.55 3.38
C ALA A 111 3.56 11.94 2.43
N PHE A 112 3.13 11.32 1.33
CA PHE A 112 4.06 10.78 0.33
C PHE A 112 4.83 11.89 -0.42
N SER A 113 4.18 13.02 -0.69
CA SER A 113 4.84 14.18 -1.32
C SER A 113 5.90 14.79 -0.40
N GLU A 114 5.61 14.86 0.90
CA GLU A 114 6.59 15.28 1.91
C GLU A 114 7.75 14.29 2.01
N LEU A 115 7.47 12.98 2.00
CA LEU A 115 8.48 11.93 1.98
C LEU A 115 9.41 12.05 0.76
N GLU A 116 8.88 12.32 -0.44
CA GLU A 116 9.71 12.51 -1.64
C GLU A 116 10.67 13.70 -1.51
N ARG A 117 10.21 14.81 -0.93
CA ARG A 117 11.07 15.97 -0.64
C ARG A 117 12.17 15.61 0.37
N ASN A 118 11.79 15.03 1.50
CA ASN A 118 12.72 14.65 2.57
C ASN A 118 13.73 13.60 2.07
N TRP A 119 13.30 12.70 1.18
CA TRP A 119 14.17 11.71 0.54
C TRP A 119 15.25 12.37 -0.33
N SER A 120 14.89 13.37 -1.14
CA SER A 120 15.85 14.11 -1.95
C SER A 120 16.90 14.83 -1.08
N GLU A 121 16.47 15.45 0.02
CA GLU A 121 17.36 16.10 0.98
C GLU A 121 18.30 15.09 1.66
N TYR A 122 17.75 13.92 2.03
CA TYR A 122 18.52 12.83 2.63
C TYR A 122 19.61 12.30 1.68
N VAL A 123 19.28 12.01 0.43
CA VAL A 123 20.25 11.55 -0.57
C VAL A 123 21.36 12.57 -0.76
N ALA A 124 21.03 13.85 -0.86
CA ALA A 124 22.03 14.92 -0.96
C ALA A 124 22.93 15.01 0.28
N ALA A 125 22.41 14.76 1.48
CA ALA A 125 23.21 14.70 2.71
C ALA A 125 24.15 13.49 2.73
N VAL A 126 23.67 12.33 2.27
CA VAL A 126 24.49 11.12 2.12
C VAL A 126 25.62 11.33 1.12
N ASP A 127 25.35 11.99 -0.02
CA ASP A 127 26.38 12.30 -1.02
C ASP A 127 27.45 13.26 -0.50
N LYS A 128 27.09 14.23 0.34
CA LYS A 128 28.08 15.07 1.03
C LYS A 128 28.99 14.27 1.95
N LEU A 129 28.43 13.32 2.72
CA LEU A 129 29.20 12.44 3.61
C LEU A 129 30.12 11.46 2.85
N ARG A 130 29.79 11.13 1.61
CA ARG A 130 30.63 10.29 0.75
C ARG A 130 31.82 11.04 0.17
N ALA A 131 31.65 12.34 -0.04
CA ALA A 131 32.68 13.23 -0.57
C ALA A 131 33.68 13.71 0.50
N SER A 132 33.34 13.59 1.79
CA SER A 132 34.26 13.81 2.93
C SER A 132 35.15 12.59 3.18
#